data_AF-A0A7D5N9S3-F1
#
_entry.id   AF-A0A7D5N9S3-F1
#
_cell.length_a   1.000
_cell.length_b   1.000
_cell.length_c   1.000
_cell.angle_alpha   90.00
_cell.angle_beta   90.00
_cell.angle_gamma   90.00
#
_symmetry.space_group_name_H-M   'P 1'
#
loop_
_entity.id
_entity.type
_entity.pdbx_description
1 polymer ?
#
loop_
_entity_poly.entity_id
_entity_poly.type
_entity_poly.pdbx_seq_one_letter_code
_entity_poly.pdbx_strand_id
1 'polypeptide(L)'
;MSDPAPRPLRSLLITGSLLLALSGCDAVQQKLGLEAPAAKLARDEAEGKAVGGACRQSGRAIEDCYSIYSWLPKAAVYEGWRDMDIYMRENKLETVEPQLPPPQPPGTKTKKPAEKKPAAPVAEETAADTKGNQKEGSSH
;
A
#
# COMPACT_ATOMS: atom_id res chain seq x y z
N MET A 1 20.93 -49.22 41.42
CA MET A 1 21.58 -47.89 41.46
C MET A 1 21.22 -47.13 40.21
N SER A 2 20.92 -45.84 40.33
CA SER A 2 20.87 -44.91 39.20
C SER A 2 21.93 -43.85 39.43
N ASP A 3 23.07 -43.99 38.76
CA ASP A 3 24.14 -43.01 38.86
C ASP A 3 23.68 -41.63 38.36
N PRO A 4 23.98 -40.54 39.10
CA PRO A 4 23.63 -39.20 38.67
C PRO A 4 24.50 -38.82 37.47
N ALA A 5 23.92 -38.86 36.27
CA ALA A 5 24.60 -38.49 35.02
C ALA A 5 25.39 -37.18 35.18
N PRO A 6 26.67 -37.14 34.73
CA PRO A 6 27.58 -36.04 35.05
C PRO A 6 27.05 -34.69 34.54
N ARG A 7 27.25 -33.64 35.33
CA ARG A 7 26.80 -32.26 35.05
C ARG A 7 27.01 -31.79 33.59
N PRO A 8 28.18 -31.98 32.93
CA PRO A 8 28.35 -31.60 31.53
C PRO A 8 27.42 -32.37 30.58
N LEU A 9 27.20 -33.67 30.80
CA LEU A 9 26.31 -34.49 29.97
C LEU A 9 24.84 -34.06 30.09
N ARG A 10 24.40 -33.71 31.31
CA ARG A 10 23.07 -33.11 31.51
C ARG A 10 22.92 -31.76 30.79
N SER A 11 23.94 -30.90 30.86
CA SER A 11 23.95 -29.62 30.13
C SER A 11 23.84 -29.83 28.61
N LEU A 12 24.64 -30.75 28.06
CA LEU A 12 24.65 -31.12 26.63
C LEU A 12 23.31 -31.68 26.15
N LEU A 13 22.63 -32.48 26.97
CA LEU A 13 21.30 -33.00 26.66
C LEU A 13 20.24 -31.89 26.66
N ILE A 14 20.34 -30.91 27.57
CA ILE A 14 19.41 -29.77 27.65
C ILE A 14 19.61 -28.82 26.45
N THR A 15 20.86 -28.46 26.11
CA THR A 15 21.11 -27.61 24.93
C THR A 15 20.82 -28.35 23.62
N GLY A 16 21.14 -29.63 23.51
CA GLY A 16 20.82 -30.44 22.34
C GLY A 16 19.31 -30.59 22.11
N SER A 17 18.53 -30.85 23.17
CA SER A 17 17.07 -30.91 23.05
C SER A 17 16.43 -29.56 22.75
N LEU A 18 16.97 -28.45 23.30
CA LEU A 18 16.53 -27.10 22.96
C LEU A 18 16.80 -26.76 21.47
N LEU A 19 17.96 -27.13 20.93
CA LEU A 19 18.31 -26.94 19.52
C LEU A 19 17.41 -27.75 18.58
N LEU A 20 17.07 -29.00 18.95
CA LEU A 20 16.11 -29.81 18.20
C LEU A 20 14.69 -29.24 18.26
N ALA A 21 14.24 -28.76 19.43
CA ALA A 21 12.94 -28.13 19.58
C ALA A 21 12.82 -26.85 18.73
N LEU A 22 13.88 -26.02 18.70
CA LEU A 22 13.89 -24.77 17.96
C LEU A 22 13.87 -24.98 16.44
N SER A 23 14.65 -25.95 15.93
CA SER A 23 14.67 -26.33 14.51
C SER A 23 13.41 -27.11 14.07
N GLY A 24 12.81 -27.89 14.97
CA GLY A 24 11.55 -28.60 14.72
C GLY A 24 10.36 -27.68 14.48
N CYS A 25 10.26 -26.55 15.20
CA CYS A 25 9.15 -25.60 15.05
C CYS A 25 9.05 -24.95 13.67
N ASP A 26 10.18 -24.66 13.01
CA ASP A 26 10.19 -24.06 11.66
C ASP A 26 9.77 -25.09 10.60
N ALA A 27 10.36 -26.29 10.66
CA ALA A 27 10.01 -27.41 9.79
C ALA A 27 8.52 -27.82 9.90
N VAL A 28 7.94 -27.76 11.10
CA VAL A 28 6.51 -28.02 11.32
C VAL A 28 5.64 -26.90 10.73
N GLN A 29 6.00 -25.62 10.88
CA GLN A 29 5.27 -24.51 10.26
C GLN A 29 5.25 -24.64 8.73
N GLN A 30 6.39 -24.94 8.09
CA GLN A 30 6.44 -25.18 6.65
C GLN A 30 5.57 -26.37 6.21
N LYS A 31 5.55 -27.47 6.98
CA LYS A 31 4.69 -28.63 6.68
C LYS A 31 3.19 -28.36 6.85
N LEU A 32 2.83 -27.40 7.70
CA LEU A 32 1.45 -26.93 7.87
C LEU A 32 1.02 -25.89 6.81
N GLY A 33 1.92 -25.49 5.90
CA GLY A 33 1.65 -24.46 4.90
C GLY A 33 1.50 -23.05 5.49
N LEU A 34 1.98 -22.85 6.72
CA LEU A 34 1.96 -21.55 7.37
C LEU A 34 3.14 -20.72 6.87
N GLU A 35 2.85 -19.59 6.24
CA GLU A 35 3.87 -18.61 5.86
C GLU A 35 4.61 -18.13 7.12
N ALA A 36 5.95 -18.13 7.07
CA ALA A 36 6.76 -17.63 8.17
C ALA A 36 6.39 -16.15 8.44
N PRO A 37 6.17 -15.74 9.70
CA PRO A 37 5.64 -14.40 10.00
C PRO A 37 6.54 -13.27 9.50
N ALA A 38 7.86 -13.50 9.44
CA ALA A 38 8.81 -12.56 8.86
C ALA A 38 8.66 -12.40 7.33
N ALA A 39 8.37 -13.48 6.61
CA ALA A 39 8.12 -13.44 5.16
C ALA A 39 6.84 -12.65 4.86
N LYS A 40 5.78 -12.88 5.65
CA LYS A 40 4.52 -12.14 5.51
C LYS A 40 4.69 -10.65 5.76
N LEU A 41 5.42 -10.27 6.81
CA LEU A 41 5.70 -8.86 7.10
C LEU A 41 6.52 -8.19 5.99
N ALA A 42 7.55 -8.87 5.46
CA ALA A 42 8.34 -8.37 4.34
C ALA A 42 7.51 -8.23 3.06
N ARG A 43 6.57 -9.16 2.80
CA ARG A 43 5.60 -9.06 1.71
C ARG A 43 4.67 -7.86 1.91
N ASP A 44 4.03 -7.73 3.07
CA ASP A 44 3.10 -6.65 3.38
C ASP A 44 3.78 -5.27 3.34
N GLU A 45 5.08 -5.19 3.69
CA GLU A 45 5.90 -4.00 3.51
C GLU A 45 6.16 -3.69 2.02
N ALA A 46 6.58 -4.68 1.21
CA ALA A 46 6.79 -4.50 -0.22
C ALA A 46 5.51 -4.08 -0.97
N GLU A 47 4.37 -4.74 -0.67
CA GLU A 47 3.04 -4.38 -1.17
C GLU A 47 2.65 -2.96 -0.73
N GLY A 48 2.93 -2.59 0.52
CA GLY A 48 2.74 -1.24 1.04
C GLY A 48 3.47 -0.19 0.20
N LYS A 49 4.76 -0.38 -0.07
CA LYS A 49 5.57 0.53 -0.90
C LYS A 49 5.04 0.64 -2.32
N ALA A 50 4.74 -0.48 -2.96
CA ALA A 50 4.19 -0.53 -4.31
C ALA A 50 2.85 0.23 -4.42
N VAL A 51 1.94 0.00 -3.47
CA VAL A 51 0.67 0.73 -3.37
C VAL A 51 0.88 2.22 -3.13
N GLY A 52 1.79 2.60 -2.22
CA GLY A 52 2.14 4.00 -1.95
C GLY A 52 2.58 4.75 -3.20
N GLY A 53 3.52 4.17 -3.95
CA GLY A 53 4.03 4.73 -5.20
C GLY A 53 2.95 4.85 -6.27
N ALA A 54 2.15 3.79 -6.49
CA ALA A 54 1.03 3.83 -7.42
C ALA A 54 -0.01 4.89 -7.04
N CYS A 55 -0.31 5.02 -5.75
CA CYS A 55 -1.19 6.07 -5.23
C CYS A 55 -0.67 7.47 -5.61
N ARG A 56 0.63 7.71 -5.45
CA ARG A 56 1.22 9.01 -5.81
C ARG A 56 1.25 9.27 -7.32
N GLN A 57 1.62 8.27 -8.11
CA GLN A 57 1.57 8.34 -9.58
C GLN A 57 0.17 8.75 -10.07
N SER A 58 -0.87 8.31 -9.33
CA SER A 58 -2.27 8.61 -9.64
C SER A 58 -2.79 9.97 -9.13
N GLY A 59 -1.93 10.80 -8.53
CA GLY A 59 -2.31 12.10 -7.99
C GLY A 59 -3.13 12.07 -6.69
N ARG A 60 -3.32 10.90 -6.07
CA ARG A 60 -4.11 10.76 -4.83
C ARG A 60 -3.34 11.27 -3.61
N ALA A 61 -4.08 11.91 -2.71
CA ALA A 61 -3.60 12.27 -1.38
C ALA A 61 -3.39 11.02 -0.51
N ILE A 62 -2.37 11.03 0.35
CA ILE A 62 -1.99 9.86 1.16
C ILE A 62 -3.11 9.35 2.09
N GLU A 63 -3.98 10.24 2.58
CA GLU A 63 -5.12 9.89 3.44
C GLU A 63 -6.19 9.03 2.74
N ASP A 64 -6.37 9.22 1.42
CA ASP A 64 -7.23 8.36 0.60
C ASP A 64 -6.63 6.96 0.50
N CYS A 65 -5.32 6.86 0.31
CA CYS A 65 -4.58 5.60 0.27
C CYS A 65 -4.67 4.83 1.60
N TYR A 66 -4.60 5.51 2.74
CA TYR A 66 -4.82 4.88 4.05
C TYR A 66 -6.26 4.39 4.28
N SER A 67 -7.23 5.04 3.64
CA SER A 67 -8.65 4.68 3.74
C SER A 67 -8.98 3.48 2.86
N ILE A 68 -8.46 3.45 1.63
CA ILE A 68 -8.61 2.36 0.67
C ILE A 68 -7.82 1.12 1.12
N TYR A 69 -6.53 1.27 1.42
CA TYR A 69 -5.59 0.18 1.67
C TYR A 69 -5.33 -0.05 3.18
N SER A 70 -6.39 -0.04 3.97
CA SER A 70 -6.33 -0.08 5.45
C SER A 70 -5.69 -1.35 6.04
N TRP A 71 -5.49 -2.40 5.23
CA TRP A 71 -4.83 -3.65 5.62
C TRP A 71 -3.30 -3.63 5.44
N LEU A 72 -2.74 -2.63 4.76
CA LEU A 72 -1.30 -2.49 4.54
C LEU A 72 -0.64 -1.64 5.64
N PRO A 73 0.65 -1.89 5.95
CA PRO A 73 1.38 -1.09 6.93
C PRO A 73 1.54 0.36 6.44
N LYS A 74 0.87 1.31 7.12
CA LYS A 74 0.87 2.75 6.77
C LYS A 74 2.27 3.33 6.54
N ALA A 75 3.26 2.89 7.32
CA ALA A 75 4.65 3.35 7.18
C ALA A 75 5.25 3.02 5.81
N ALA A 76 5.00 1.82 5.29
CA ALA A 76 5.47 1.38 3.98
C ALA A 76 4.74 2.10 2.84
N VAL A 77 3.42 2.28 2.99
CA VAL A 77 2.59 3.07 2.05
C VAL A 77 3.08 4.52 1.98
N TYR A 78 3.46 5.12 3.11
CA TYR A 78 4.00 6.47 3.13
C TYR A 78 5.38 6.57 2.48
N GLU A 79 6.27 5.60 2.73
CA GLU A 79 7.62 5.63 2.14
C GLU A 79 7.56 5.51 0.61
N GLY A 80 6.86 4.51 0.06
CA GLY A 80 6.67 4.39 -1.39
C GLY A 80 5.97 5.61 -2.02
N TRP A 81 5.04 6.26 -1.31
CA TRP A 81 4.39 7.50 -1.77
C TRP A 81 5.38 8.68 -1.84
N ARG A 82 6.28 8.82 -0.87
CA ARG A 82 7.32 9.86 -0.87
C ARG A 82 8.39 9.63 -1.92
N ASP A 83 8.87 8.39 -2.03
CA ASP A 83 9.91 8.06 -3.00
C ASP A 83 9.42 8.33 -4.43
N MET A 84 8.13 8.07 -4.68
CA MET A 84 7.48 8.41 -5.93
C MET A 84 7.12 9.91 -6.06
N ASP A 85 6.86 10.66 -4.97
CA ASP A 85 6.78 12.14 -5.02
C ASP A 85 8.10 12.76 -5.49
N ILE A 86 9.21 12.31 -4.88
CA ILE A 86 10.57 12.78 -5.21
C ILE A 86 10.85 12.46 -6.69
N TYR A 87 10.66 11.20 -7.10
CA TYR A 87 10.87 10.79 -8.49
C TYR A 87 10.02 11.59 -9.49
N MET A 88 8.72 11.77 -9.22
CA MET A 88 7.81 12.56 -10.07
C MET A 88 8.25 14.03 -10.19
N ARG A 89 8.75 14.62 -9.09
CA ARG A 89 9.19 16.03 -9.06
C ARG A 89 10.53 16.24 -9.74
N GLU A 90 11.46 15.30 -9.60
CA GLU A 90 12.76 15.33 -10.26
C GLU A 90 12.62 15.10 -11.78
N ASN A 91 11.73 14.20 -12.19
CA ASN A 91 11.57 13.77 -13.59
C ASN A 91 10.40 14.47 -14.32
N LYS A 92 9.65 15.34 -13.64
CA LYS A 92 8.51 16.12 -14.19
C LYS A 92 7.44 15.25 -14.87
N LEU A 93 7.14 14.12 -14.26
CA LEU A 93 6.13 13.19 -14.76
C LEU A 93 4.72 13.68 -14.41
N GLU A 94 3.78 13.51 -15.34
CA GLU A 94 2.38 13.83 -15.12
C GLU A 94 1.65 12.73 -14.33
N THR A 95 0.66 13.13 -13.53
CA THR A 95 -0.18 12.21 -12.78
C THR A 95 -1.16 11.49 -13.71
N VAL A 96 -1.23 10.16 -13.62
CA VAL A 96 -2.13 9.34 -14.45
C VAL A 96 -3.46 9.17 -13.70
N GLU A 97 -4.52 9.83 -14.17
CA GLU A 97 -5.81 9.80 -13.46
C GLU A 97 -6.37 8.36 -13.37
N PRO A 98 -6.79 7.91 -12.16
CA PRO A 98 -7.37 6.58 -11.96
C PRO A 98 -8.58 6.31 -12.88
N GLN A 99 -8.41 5.42 -13.85
CA GLN A 99 -9.48 4.99 -14.75
C GLN A 99 -10.55 4.11 -14.06
N LEU A 100 -10.27 3.68 -12.82
CA LEU A 100 -11.16 2.84 -12.02
C LEU A 100 -11.60 3.60 -10.76
N PRO A 101 -12.86 3.44 -10.32
CA PRO A 101 -13.30 3.96 -9.03
C PRO A 101 -12.43 3.37 -7.90
N PRO A 102 -12.18 4.14 -6.83
CA PRO A 102 -11.33 3.69 -5.74
C PRO A 102 -11.83 2.34 -5.17
N PRO A 103 -10.93 1.37 -4.92
CA PRO A 103 -11.33 0.09 -4.33
C PRO A 103 -12.05 0.31 -2.99
N GLN A 104 -13.14 -0.40 -2.78
CA GLN A 104 -13.81 -0.42 -1.48
C GLN A 104 -12.90 -1.13 -0.45
N PRO A 105 -12.62 -0.54 0.73
CA PRO A 105 -11.80 -1.21 1.72
C PRO A 105 -12.48 -2.49 2.26
N PRO A 106 -11.73 -3.56 2.54
CA PRO A 106 -12.27 -4.86 2.93
C PRO A 106 -13.14 -4.74 4.19
N GLY A 107 -14.39 -5.17 4.07
CA GLY A 107 -15.41 -5.09 5.13
C GLY A 107 -16.53 -4.07 4.87
N THR A 108 -16.36 -3.12 3.95
CA THR A 108 -17.43 -2.17 3.60
C THR A 108 -18.52 -2.81 2.72
N LYS A 109 -19.59 -3.28 3.38
CA LYS A 109 -20.81 -3.77 2.71
C LYS A 109 -21.67 -2.61 2.21
N THR A 110 -21.20 -1.88 1.21
CA THR A 110 -21.91 -0.73 0.65
C THR A 110 -23.03 -1.19 -0.30
N LYS A 111 -24.27 -0.75 -0.04
CA LYS A 111 -25.41 -1.01 -0.96
C LYS A 111 -25.15 -0.33 -2.30
N LYS A 112 -25.38 -1.06 -3.41
CA LYS A 112 -25.20 -0.57 -4.80
C LYS A 112 -25.89 0.80 -4.98
N PRO A 113 -25.17 1.88 -5.33
CA PRO A 113 -25.79 3.12 -5.80
C PRO A 113 -26.58 2.84 -7.08
N ALA A 114 -27.82 3.35 -7.15
CA ALA A 114 -28.64 3.19 -8.35
C ALA A 114 -27.99 3.92 -9.54
N GLU A 115 -27.89 3.24 -10.68
CA GLU A 115 -27.36 3.78 -11.92
C GLU A 115 -28.20 4.98 -12.38
N LYS A 116 -27.65 6.20 -12.25
CA LYS A 116 -28.18 7.35 -12.99
C LYS A 116 -27.78 7.20 -14.46
N LYS A 117 -28.76 6.74 -15.24
CA LYS A 117 -28.75 6.71 -16.71
C LYS A 117 -28.12 7.99 -17.31
N PRO A 118 -27.18 7.88 -18.26
CA PRO A 118 -26.61 9.05 -18.92
C PRO A 118 -27.66 9.72 -19.81
N ALA A 119 -27.65 11.06 -19.83
CA ALA A 119 -28.42 11.87 -20.76
C ALA A 119 -27.47 12.81 -21.50
N ALA A 120 -27.33 12.58 -22.81
CA ALA A 120 -26.68 13.43 -23.79
C ALA A 120 -27.34 13.10 -25.16
N PRO A 121 -27.25 13.97 -26.19
CA PRO A 121 -26.51 15.23 -26.24
C PRO A 121 -27.39 16.45 -26.57
N VAL A 122 -26.78 17.64 -26.51
CA VAL A 122 -27.15 18.78 -27.36
C VAL A 122 -25.88 19.31 -28.03
N ALA A 123 -25.81 19.11 -29.36
CA ALA A 123 -25.15 20.04 -30.27
C ALA A 123 -26.15 21.20 -30.55
N GLU A 124 -25.84 22.37 -31.12
CA GLU A 124 -24.64 22.97 -31.73
C GLU A 124 -24.76 24.51 -31.48
N GLU A 125 -23.94 25.47 -31.92
CA GLU A 125 -22.90 25.50 -32.97
C GLU A 125 -21.74 26.43 -32.53
N THR A 126 -21.43 27.52 -33.25
CA THR A 126 -20.37 28.51 -32.99
C THR A 126 -20.90 29.95 -32.93
N ALA A 127 -20.08 30.87 -32.38
CA ALA A 127 -19.71 32.12 -33.07
C ALA A 127 -18.78 32.97 -32.18
N ALA A 128 -17.70 33.49 -32.77
CA ALA A 128 -16.87 34.52 -32.16
C ALA A 128 -17.24 35.89 -32.75
N ASP A 129 -17.31 36.95 -31.93
CA ASP A 129 -16.90 38.27 -32.40
C ASP A 129 -16.25 39.14 -31.31
N THR A 130 -15.03 39.54 -31.64
CA THR A 130 -14.27 40.77 -31.35
C THR A 130 -14.98 41.92 -30.62
N LYS A 131 -14.31 42.54 -29.63
CA LYS A 131 -13.66 43.89 -29.75
C LYS A 131 -13.49 44.59 -28.39
N GLY A 132 -12.24 44.94 -28.08
CA GLY A 132 -11.79 45.30 -26.73
C GLY A 132 -12.09 46.73 -26.23
N ASN A 133 -11.46 47.06 -25.10
CA ASN A 133 -10.79 48.34 -24.90
C ASN A 133 -9.66 48.22 -23.84
N GLN A 134 -8.67 49.10 -23.92
CA GLN A 134 -7.55 49.20 -22.97
C GLN A 134 -7.85 50.23 -21.86
N LYS A 135 -7.37 49.96 -20.64
CA LYS A 135 -6.61 50.85 -19.72
C LYS A 135 -6.40 50.13 -18.38
N GLU A 136 -5.19 49.90 -17.85
CA GLU A 136 -4.12 50.82 -17.41
C GLU A 136 -4.37 51.40 -15.98
N GLY A 137 -3.38 51.28 -15.09
CA GLY A 137 -3.41 51.73 -13.67
C GLY A 137 -3.40 50.55 -12.67
N SER A 138 -2.27 50.08 -12.13
CA SER A 138 -1.26 50.73 -11.26
C SER A 138 -1.64 50.78 -9.77
N SER A 139 -0.95 49.94 -8.99
CA SER A 139 -0.49 50.10 -7.60
C SER A 139 -1.21 51.09 -6.67
N HIS A 140 -1.76 50.57 -5.57
CA HIS A 140 -1.60 51.10 -4.19
C HIS A 140 -1.66 49.91 -3.22
#